data_AF-A0A6V7HC85-F1
#
_entry.id   AF-A0A6V7HC85-F1
#
_cell.length_a   1.000
_cell.length_b   1.000
_cell.length_c   1.000
_cell.angle_alpha   90.00
_cell.angle_beta   90.00
_cell.angle_gamma   90.00
#
_symmetry.space_group_name_H-M   'P 1'
#
loop_
_entity.id
_entity.type
_entity.pdbx_description
1 polymer ?
#
loop_
_entity_poly.entity_id
_entity_poly.type
_entity_poly.pdbx_seq_one_letter_code
_entity_poly.pdbx_strand_id
1 'polypeptide(L)' 'QAVLVDHTLYLSGSLGVDIKTGKLVSGGAVEEARQALINMGYILREAGSDYNK' A
#
# COMPACT_ATOMS: atom_id res chain seq x y z
N GLN A 1 1.86 8.22 -2.83
CA GLN A 1 1.58 8.82 -1.51
C GLN A 1 2.64 8.35 -0.53
N ALA A 2 3.72 9.09 -0.39
CA ALA A 2 4.63 8.94 0.74
C ALA A 2 5.53 10.17 0.80
N VAL A 3 6.05 10.48 1.98
CA VAL A 3 7.09 11.49 2.18
C VAL A 3 8.24 10.85 2.93
N LEU A 4 9.44 10.91 2.35
CA LEU A 4 10.68 10.51 3.03
C LEU A 4 11.22 11.72 3.77
N VAL A 5 11.38 11.60 5.09
CA VAL A 5 12.06 12.58 5.93
C VAL A 5 13.23 11.87 6.59
N ASP A 6 14.44 12.29 6.28
CA ASP A 6 15.71 11.63 6.63
C ASP A 6 15.70 10.13 6.24
N HIS A 7 15.50 9.26 7.23
CA HIS A 7 15.49 7.80 7.07
C HIS A 7 14.11 7.18 7.34
N THR A 8 13.06 7.99 7.52
CA THR A 8 11.70 7.50 7.82
C THR A 8 10.75 7.81 6.67
N LEU A 9 10.09 6.78 6.16
CA LEU A 9 9.10 6.89 5.10
C LEU A 9 7.69 6.93 5.70
N TYR A 10 6.99 8.05 5.53
CA TYR A 10 5.62 8.22 5.97
C TYR A 10 4.65 7.94 4.82
N LEU A 11 3.89 6.85 4.90
CA LEU A 11 2.87 6.48 3.92
C LEU A 11 1.49 7.04 4.33
N SER A 12 0.70 7.45 3.34
CA SER A 12 -0.73 7.65 3.56
C SER A 12 -1.46 6.31 3.74
N GLY A 13 -2.63 6.33 4.37
CA GLY A 13 -3.47 5.15 4.50
C GLY A 13 -3.80 4.54 3.14
N SER A 14 -3.52 3.25 2.97
CA SER A 14 -3.77 2.50 1.73
C SER A 14 -5.01 1.63 1.90
N LEU A 15 -5.99 1.80 1.01
CA LEU A 15 -7.20 0.99 0.99
C LEU A 15 -7.01 -0.26 0.12
N GLY A 16 -7.86 -1.27 0.37
CA GLY A 16 -7.94 -2.52 -0.40
C GLY A 16 -8.59 -2.35 -1.78
N VAL A 17 -8.16 -1.34 -2.53
CA VAL A 17 -8.69 -0.99 -3.84
C VAL A 17 -7.88 -1.68 -4.94
N ASP A 18 -8.55 -2.25 -5.93
CA ASP A 18 -7.90 -2.68 -7.18
C ASP A 18 -7.61 -1.43 -8.03
N ILE A 19 -6.32 -1.15 -8.24
CA ILE A 19 -5.84 0.00 -8.98
C ILE A 19 -6.30 0.05 -10.45
N LYS A 20 -6.68 -1.10 -11.04
CA LYS A 20 -7.19 -1.16 -12.43
C LYS A 20 -8.64 -0.72 -12.51
N THR A 21 -9.42 -0.99 -11.47
CA THR A 21 -10.88 -0.74 -11.47
C THR A 21 -11.28 0.45 -10.61
N GLY A 22 -10.43 0.88 -9.68
CA GLY A 22 -10.70 1.94 -8.71
C GLY A 22 -11.72 1.55 -7.63
N LYS A 23 -12.06 0.25 -7.49
CA LYS A 23 -13.04 -0.26 -6.53
C LYS A 23 -12.39 -1.13 -5.45
N LEU A 24 -13.04 -1.22 -4.29
CA LEU A 24 -12.66 -2.20 -3.27
C LEU A 24 -12.74 -3.62 -3.83
N VAL A 25 -11.77 -4.45 -3.46
CA VAL A 25 -11.78 -5.86 -3.84
C VAL A 25 -12.93 -6.60 -3.13
N SER A 26 -13.53 -7.56 -3.82
CA SER A 26 -14.53 -8.45 -3.23
C SER A 26 -13.88 -9.45 -2.27
N GLY A 27 -14.64 -9.95 -1.30
CA GLY A 27 -14.17 -10.94 -0.32
C GLY A 27 -14.14 -10.43 1.13
N GLY A 28 -14.54 -9.17 1.34
CA GLY A 28 -14.66 -8.55 2.65
C GLY A 28 -13.31 -8.19 3.26
N ALA A 29 -13.31 -7.99 4.58
CA ALA A 29 -12.19 -7.38 5.30
C ALA A 29 -10.83 -8.08 5.08
N VAL A 30 -10.81 -9.42 4.96
CA VAL A 30 -9.55 -10.16 4.77
C VAL A 30 -8.93 -9.86 3.41
N GLU A 31 -9.73 -9.85 2.35
CA GLU A 31 -9.23 -9.57 1.00
C GLU A 31 -8.91 -8.09 0.83
N GLU A 32 -9.70 -7.19 1.42
CA GLU A 32 -9.38 -5.77 1.46
C GLU A 32 -8.06 -5.50 2.19
N ALA A 33 -7.81 -6.16 3.33
CA ALA A 33 -6.56 -6.04 4.06
C ALA A 33 -5.37 -6.57 3.26
N ARG A 34 -5.53 -7.73 2.59
CA ARG A 34 -4.49 -8.26 1.69
C ARG A 34 -4.19 -7.29 0.56
N GLN A 35 -5.21 -6.73 -0.07
CA GLN A 35 -5.02 -5.77 -1.17
C GLN A 35 -4.39 -4.47 -0.68
N ALA A 36 -4.77 -3.98 0.50
CA ALA A 36 -4.18 -2.80 1.11
C ALA A 36 -2.68 -3.00 1.36
N LEU A 37 -2.28 -4.17 1.86
CA LEU A 37 -0.88 -4.56 1.99
C LEU A 37 -0.22 -4.54 0.61
N ILE A 38 -0.72 -5.28 -0.38
CA ILE A 38 -0.15 -5.29 -1.75
C ILE A 38 0.07 -3.87 -2.29
N ASN A 39 -0.91 -2.97 -2.12
CA ASN A 39 -0.83 -1.57 -2.53
C ASN A 39 0.29 -0.81 -1.80
N MET A 40 0.42 -0.97 -0.49
CA MET A 40 1.55 -0.38 0.27
C MET A 40 2.90 -0.89 -0.23
N GLY A 41 3.00 -2.19 -0.53
CA GLY A 41 4.23 -2.80 -1.04
C GLY A 41 4.69 -2.19 -2.35
N TYR A 42 3.77 -1.77 -3.23
CA TYR A 42 4.13 -1.03 -4.44
C TYR A 42 4.71 0.35 -4.11
N ILE A 43 4.12 1.09 -3.17
CA ILE A 43 4.62 2.41 -2.76
C ILE A 43 6.01 2.30 -2.11
N LEU A 44 6.22 1.30 -1.25
CA LEU A 44 7.52 1.05 -0.62
C LEU A 44 8.62 0.80 -1.66
N ARG A 45 8.32 -0.04 -2.67
CA ARG A 45 9.27 -0.34 -3.75
C ARG A 45 9.64 0.88 -4.58
N GLU A 46 8.66 1.72 -4.92
CA GLU A 46 8.88 2.99 -5.60
C GLU A 46 9.76 3.94 -4.77
N ALA A 47 9.67 3.86 -3.44
CA ALA A 47 10.52 4.61 -2.51
C ALA A 47 11.88 3.94 -2.21
N GLY A 48 12.21 2.81 -2.84
CA GLY A 48 13.47 2.08 -2.62
C GLY A 48 13.56 1.29 -1.30
N SER A 49 12.41 1.01 -0.67
CA SER A 49 12.23 0.21 0.56
C SER A 49 11.40 -1.05 0.27
N ASP A 50 11.21 -1.88 1.28
CA ASP A 50 10.32 -3.04 1.29
C ASP A 50 9.84 -3.32 2.72
N TYR A 51 9.11 -4.41 2.96
CA TYR A 51 8.56 -4.71 4.29
C TYR A 51 9.60 -5.07 5.36
N ASN A 52 10.79 -5.46 4.94
CA ASN A 52 11.87 -5.91 5.81
C ASN A 52 12.98 -4.86 5.93
N LYS A 53 12.86 -3.73 5.22
CA LYS A 53 13.90 -2.72 5.05
C LYS A 53 13.44 -1.33 5.46
#